data_AF-A0A820IIG9-F1
#
_entry.id   AF-A0A820IIG9-F1
#
_cell.length_a   1.000
_cell.length_b   1.000
_cell.length_c   1.000
_cell.angle_alpha   90.00
_cell.angle_beta   90.00
_cell.angle_gamma   90.00
#
_symmetry.space_group_name_H-M   'P 1'
#
loop_
_entity.id
_entity.type
_entity.pdbx_description
1 polymer ?
#
loop_
_entity_poly.entity_id
_entity_poly.type
_entity_poly.pdbx_seq_one_letter_code
_entity_poly.pdbx_strand_id
1 'polypeptide(L)'
;MLPIMCILRLCITAAVNLYQQQIVELDPIIQNPNIIYGLLDDNNNTISLNIFNETYFSSSGFCFKHLKQLDVRRTSFQNENNTIPAEIQYLAPTLTDIGIYDTIITHLPYEMSKLEKLQTIKFFNTSLMIFPDFIGNFLSLNFLSLPNNMLTSLPTTIVNNSKLRQIELSNNPHLHSIQ
;
A
#
# COMPACT_ATOMS: atom_id res chain seq x y z
N MET A 1 35.74 2.09 -10.21
CA MET A 1 34.93 0.86 -10.19
C MET A 1 33.62 1.21 -9.50
N LEU A 2 32.61 1.61 -10.26
CA LEU A 2 31.36 2.25 -9.80
C LEU A 2 30.26 1.18 -9.66
N PRO A 3 29.59 1.02 -8.50
CA PRO A 3 28.52 0.05 -8.35
C PRO A 3 27.16 0.72 -8.65
N ILE A 4 26.44 0.19 -9.65
CA ILE A 4 24.98 -0.06 -9.67
C ILE A 4 24.01 1.14 -9.47
N MET A 5 24.48 2.38 -9.30
CA MET A 5 23.65 3.58 -9.14
C MET A 5 22.86 4.04 -10.39
N CYS A 6 22.97 3.36 -11.54
CA CYS A 6 22.43 3.86 -12.81
C CYS A 6 21.16 3.17 -13.35
N ILE A 7 20.67 2.07 -12.77
CA ILE A 7 19.50 1.36 -13.34
C ILE A 7 18.15 1.84 -12.76
N LEU A 8 18.17 2.54 -11.62
CA LEU A 8 16.94 2.99 -10.93
C LEU A 8 16.55 4.45 -11.20
N ARG A 9 17.29 5.14 -12.07
CA ARG A 9 17.04 6.54 -12.42
C ARG A 9 16.06 6.73 -13.59
N LEU A 10 15.32 5.68 -13.98
CA LEU A 10 14.60 5.66 -15.27
C LEU A 10 13.07 5.43 -15.23
N CYS A 11 12.39 5.25 -14.09
CA CYS A 11 10.94 4.95 -14.15
C CYS A 11 9.95 5.99 -13.59
N ILE A 12 10.37 7.15 -13.07
CA ILE A 12 9.38 8.17 -12.61
C ILE A 12 9.73 9.62 -13.03
N THR A 13 10.79 9.85 -13.82
CA THR A 13 11.16 11.21 -14.28
C THR A 13 11.01 11.47 -15.78
N ALA A 14 10.27 10.63 -16.52
CA ALA A 14 10.00 10.89 -17.93
C ALA A 14 8.61 10.36 -18.36
N ALA A 15 7.56 11.13 -18.09
CA ALA A 15 6.41 11.29 -18.97
C ALA A 15 5.52 12.43 -18.42
N VAL A 16 5.94 13.66 -18.67
CA VAL A 16 5.10 14.85 -18.46
C VAL A 16 4.81 15.43 -19.84
N ASN A 17 3.52 15.60 -20.11
CA ASN A 17 2.86 16.20 -21.28
C ASN A 17 2.81 15.40 -22.59
N LEU A 18 1.58 15.12 -23.04
CA LEU A 18 0.98 15.78 -24.21
C LEU A 18 -0.57 15.68 -24.14
N TYR A 19 -1.20 16.86 -24.07
CA TYR A 19 -2.59 17.21 -24.39
C TYR A 19 -3.77 16.40 -23.79
N GLN A 20 -4.52 17.10 -22.92
CA GLN A 20 -5.96 16.96 -22.67
C GLN A 20 -6.47 15.55 -22.34
N GLN A 21 -6.67 15.31 -21.03
CA GLN A 21 -7.49 14.23 -20.45
C GLN A 21 -7.13 12.79 -20.88
N GLN A 22 -6.85 11.95 -19.86
CA GLN A 22 -6.70 10.48 -19.92
C GLN A 22 -5.28 9.94 -20.15
N ILE A 23 -4.76 9.33 -19.07
CA ILE A 23 -3.79 8.23 -19.00
C ILE A 23 -2.42 8.47 -19.67
N VAL A 24 -1.37 8.51 -18.85
CA VAL A 24 0.02 8.57 -19.29
C VAL A 24 0.61 7.15 -19.26
N GLU A 25 0.93 6.59 -20.43
CA GLU A 25 1.78 5.39 -20.57
C GLU A 25 3.27 5.79 -20.46
N LEU A 26 4.06 4.95 -19.78
CA LEU A 26 5.52 5.08 -19.62
C LEU A 26 6.27 4.10 -20.55
N ASP A 27 7.30 4.60 -21.23
CA ASP A 27 8.47 3.97 -21.91
C ASP A 27 8.27 2.72 -22.83
N PRO A 28 8.75 2.69 -24.10
CA PRO A 28 8.55 1.58 -25.05
C PRO A 28 9.18 0.21 -24.72
N ILE A 29 9.94 0.08 -23.63
CA ILE A 29 10.37 -1.23 -23.09
C ILE A 29 9.23 -1.91 -22.31
N ILE A 30 8.18 -1.14 -21.94
CA ILE A 30 7.00 -1.59 -21.22
C ILE A 30 5.89 -1.90 -22.24
N GLN A 31 5.96 -3.06 -22.92
CA GLN A 31 4.84 -3.57 -23.73
C GLN A 31 3.68 -4.12 -22.86
N ASN A 32 3.40 -3.53 -21.70
CA ASN A 32 2.23 -3.90 -20.91
C ASN A 32 1.57 -2.64 -20.31
N PRO A 33 0.57 -2.07 -20.98
CA PRO A 33 0.07 -0.71 -20.72
C PRO A 33 -0.73 -0.52 -19.41
N ASN A 34 -0.73 -1.49 -18.49
CA ASN A 34 -1.74 -1.57 -17.41
C ASN A 34 -1.17 -1.81 -16.01
N ILE A 35 0.05 -1.39 -15.72
CA ILE A 35 0.77 -1.86 -14.52
C ILE A 35 0.85 -0.80 -13.41
N ILE A 36 1.04 0.49 -13.71
CA ILE A 36 1.05 1.56 -12.69
C ILE A 36 0.34 2.80 -13.23
N TYR A 37 -0.60 3.36 -12.46
CA TYR A 37 -1.20 4.67 -12.74
C TYR A 37 -1.32 5.52 -11.48
N GLY A 38 -1.30 6.84 -11.63
CA GLY A 38 -1.37 7.77 -10.49
C GLY A 38 -2.11 9.06 -10.79
N LEU A 39 -2.54 9.74 -9.73
CA LEU A 39 -3.11 11.08 -9.81
C LEU A 39 -2.07 12.09 -9.36
N LEU A 40 -2.06 13.24 -10.05
CA LEU A 40 -1.21 14.38 -9.71
C LEU A 40 -2.05 15.51 -9.09
N ASP A 41 -1.43 16.32 -8.24
CA ASP A 41 -1.99 17.62 -7.85
C ASP A 41 -1.64 18.71 -8.88
N ASP A 42 -2.11 19.94 -8.62
CA ASP A 42 -1.86 21.12 -9.49
C ASP A 42 -0.37 21.47 -9.66
N ASN A 43 0.50 20.95 -8.79
CA ASN A 43 1.95 21.14 -8.83
C ASN A 43 2.68 19.93 -9.44
N ASN A 44 1.96 19.03 -10.10
CA ASN A 44 2.48 17.77 -10.66
C ASN A 44 3.07 16.80 -9.63
N ASN A 45 2.70 16.88 -8.35
CA ASN A 45 3.11 15.88 -7.37
C ASN A 45 2.18 14.67 -7.42
N THR A 46 2.73 13.46 -7.39
CA THR A 46 1.94 12.23 -7.24
C THR A 46 1.27 12.18 -5.87
N ILE A 47 -0.07 12.22 -5.86
CA ILE A 47 -0.91 12.14 -4.66
C ILE A 47 -1.66 10.82 -4.53
N SER A 48 -1.84 10.09 -5.62
CA SER A 48 -2.39 8.73 -5.63
C SER A 48 -1.54 7.87 -6.56
N LEU A 49 -1.31 6.63 -6.15
CA LEU A 49 -0.59 5.64 -6.92
C LEU A 49 -1.35 4.32 -6.84
N ASN A 50 -1.57 3.70 -7.99
CA ASN A 50 -2.17 2.40 -8.08
C ASN A 50 -1.23 1.48 -8.87
N ILE A 51 -1.00 0.28 -8.33
CA ILE A 51 -0.01 -0.68 -8.82
C ILE A 51 -0.75 -2.00 -9.10
N PHE A 52 -0.51 -2.60 -10.26
CA PHE A 52 -1.20 -3.77 -10.77
C PHE A 52 -0.22 -4.74 -11.42
N ASN A 53 -0.57 -6.02 -11.43
CA ASN A 53 -0.04 -7.02 -12.36
C ASN A 53 1.50 -7.09 -12.40
N GLU A 54 2.08 -7.79 -11.43
CA GLU A 54 3.48 -8.26 -11.48
C GLU A 54 4.57 -7.17 -11.59
N THR A 55 4.29 -5.95 -11.15
CA THR A 55 5.36 -4.96 -10.99
C THR A 55 6.28 -5.27 -9.82
N TYR A 56 7.58 -5.26 -10.10
CA TYR A 56 8.63 -5.18 -9.10
C TYR A 56 8.53 -3.85 -8.34
N PHE A 57 7.97 -3.86 -7.13
CA PHE A 57 8.02 -2.71 -6.24
C PHE A 57 9.22 -2.82 -5.30
N SER A 58 10.40 -2.43 -5.79
CA SER A 58 11.61 -2.46 -4.97
C SER A 58 11.65 -1.26 -4.00
N SER A 59 12.30 -1.48 -2.84
CA SER A 59 12.58 -0.55 -1.74
C SER A 59 12.99 0.88 -2.12
N SER A 60 13.56 1.06 -3.30
CA SER A 60 14.02 2.35 -3.83
C SER A 60 12.90 3.23 -4.43
N GLY A 61 11.67 2.73 -4.53
CA GLY A 61 10.51 3.44 -5.11
C GLY A 61 9.70 4.32 -4.15
N PHE A 62 9.96 4.29 -2.84
CA PHE A 62 9.17 5.03 -1.84
C PHE A 62 9.69 6.47 -1.58
N CYS A 63 9.87 7.28 -2.62
CA CYS A 63 10.27 8.70 -2.48
C CYS A 63 9.11 9.68 -2.75
N PHE A 64 7.86 9.22 -2.69
CA PHE A 64 6.70 10.07 -2.94
C PHE A 64 6.34 10.90 -1.70
N LYS A 65 6.87 12.12 -1.64
CA LYS A 65 6.69 13.04 -0.50
C LYS A 65 5.27 13.57 -0.30
N HIS A 66 4.39 13.36 -1.26
CA HIS A 66 3.03 13.90 -1.28
C HIS A 66 1.95 12.82 -1.44
N LEU A 67 2.34 11.53 -1.42
CA LEU A 67 1.43 10.44 -1.70
C LEU A 67 0.44 10.24 -0.56
N LYS A 68 -0.84 10.42 -0.85
CA LYS A 68 -1.94 10.26 0.09
C LYS A 68 -2.58 8.88 -0.03
N GLN A 69 -2.67 8.35 -1.25
CA GLN A 69 -3.31 7.07 -1.52
C GLN A 69 -2.35 6.12 -2.25
N LEU A 70 -2.29 4.89 -1.74
CA LEU A 70 -1.57 3.78 -2.37
C LEU A 70 -2.49 2.57 -2.48
N ASP A 71 -2.79 2.16 -3.71
CA ASP A 71 -3.51 0.91 -3.98
C ASP A 71 -2.58 -0.09 -4.69
N VAL A 72 -2.51 -1.33 -4.21
CA VAL A 72 -1.73 -2.41 -4.83
C VAL A 72 -2.65 -3.58 -5.10
N ARG A 73 -2.67 -4.07 -6.33
CA ARG A 73 -3.55 -5.16 -6.78
C ARG A 73 -2.76 -6.21 -7.51
N ARG A 74 -3.04 -7.49 -7.27
CA ARG A 74 -2.48 -8.62 -8.04
C ARG A 74 -0.96 -8.50 -8.26
N THR A 75 -0.24 -8.13 -7.19
CA THR A 75 1.20 -7.88 -7.24
C THR A 75 1.89 -8.88 -6.31
N SER A 76 3.06 -9.40 -6.69
CA SER A 76 3.87 -10.23 -5.80
C SER A 76 5.03 -9.39 -5.27
N PHE A 77 5.15 -9.27 -3.94
CA PHE A 77 6.26 -8.54 -3.32
C PHE A 77 7.58 -9.31 -3.32
N GLN A 78 7.60 -10.58 -3.77
CA GLN A 78 8.78 -11.48 -3.92
C GLN A 78 9.89 -11.28 -2.87
N ASN A 79 9.50 -11.08 -1.61
CA ASN A 79 10.42 -11.08 -0.48
C ASN A 79 10.21 -12.38 0.31
N GLU A 80 11.22 -12.75 1.10
CA GLU A 80 11.26 -14.03 1.82
C GLU A 80 10.04 -14.24 2.75
N ASN A 81 9.33 -13.16 3.09
CA ASN A 81 8.22 -13.15 4.05
C ASN A 81 6.83 -12.92 3.43
N ASN A 82 6.70 -12.77 2.11
CA ASN A 82 5.47 -12.34 1.45
C ASN A 82 4.79 -11.18 2.20
N THR A 83 5.46 -10.04 2.27
CA THR A 83 5.01 -8.87 3.06
C THR A 83 5.20 -7.55 2.31
N ILE A 84 4.60 -6.47 2.80
CA ILE A 84 4.85 -5.11 2.30
C ILE A 84 6.32 -4.75 2.65
N PRO A 85 7.08 -4.12 1.74
CA PRO A 85 8.46 -3.71 2.05
C PRO A 85 8.54 -2.68 3.19
N ALA A 86 9.61 -2.76 3.98
CA ALA A 86 9.86 -1.89 5.14
C ALA A 86 9.90 -0.39 4.76
N GLU A 87 10.25 -0.09 3.52
CA GLU A 87 10.34 1.27 2.97
C GLU A 87 8.99 1.99 2.87
N ILE A 88 7.88 1.28 3.10
CA ILE A 88 6.56 1.90 3.33
C ILE A 88 6.63 3.01 4.39
N GLN A 89 7.56 2.94 5.35
CA GLN A 89 7.80 4.00 6.34
C GLN A 89 8.06 5.38 5.74
N TYR A 90 8.62 5.47 4.53
CA TYR A 90 8.93 6.76 3.91
C TYR A 90 7.67 7.52 3.46
N LEU A 91 6.52 6.84 3.39
CA LEU A 91 5.23 7.45 3.12
C LEU A 91 4.53 8.00 4.38
N ALA A 92 5.08 7.74 5.58
CA ALA A 92 4.54 8.22 6.86
C ALA A 92 4.15 9.70 6.90
N PRO A 93 4.88 10.63 6.25
CA PRO A 93 4.51 12.04 6.30
C PRO A 93 3.17 12.37 5.63
N THR A 94 2.66 11.55 4.72
CA THR A 94 1.52 11.93 3.86
C THR A 94 0.47 10.86 3.60
N LEU A 95 0.79 9.57 3.75
CA LEU A 95 -0.14 8.49 3.42
C LEU A 95 -1.34 8.48 4.36
N THR A 96 -2.54 8.54 3.79
CA THR A 96 -3.82 8.49 4.48
C THR A 96 -4.61 7.23 4.14
N ASP A 97 -4.42 6.68 2.94
CA ASP A 97 -5.22 5.57 2.42
C ASP A 97 -4.30 4.51 1.83
N ILE A 98 -4.42 3.28 2.33
CA ILE A 98 -3.73 2.12 1.77
C ILE A 98 -4.73 1.01 1.46
N GLY A 99 -4.67 0.52 0.23
CA GLY A 99 -5.45 -0.63 -0.22
C GLY A 99 -4.56 -1.69 -0.83
N ILE A 100 -4.70 -2.93 -0.39
CA ILE A 100 -4.01 -4.08 -0.95
C ILE A 100 -5.06 -5.13 -1.31
N TYR A 101 -5.06 -5.59 -2.56
CA TYR A 101 -6.10 -6.45 -3.08
C TYR A 101 -5.49 -7.61 -3.87
N ASP A 102 -6.00 -8.82 -3.65
CA ASP A 102 -5.62 -10.01 -4.40
C ASP A 102 -4.09 -10.20 -4.45
N THR A 103 -3.43 -9.95 -3.32
CA THR A 103 -1.97 -9.95 -3.18
C THR A 103 -1.61 -10.74 -1.95
N ILE A 104 -0.78 -11.79 -2.11
CA ILE A 104 -0.44 -12.68 -1.00
C ILE A 104 0.45 -11.94 0.00
N ILE A 105 -0.12 -11.59 1.15
CA ILE A 105 0.55 -11.02 2.31
C ILE A 105 0.17 -11.78 3.58
N THR A 106 1.13 -12.50 4.15
CA THR A 106 0.87 -13.27 5.38
C THR A 106 1.09 -12.45 6.66
N HIS A 107 1.92 -11.41 6.60
CA HIS A 107 2.30 -10.55 7.73
C HIS A 107 2.50 -9.10 7.28
N LEU A 108 2.43 -8.14 8.20
CA LEU A 108 2.72 -6.73 7.93
C LEU A 108 4.07 -6.32 8.57
N PRO A 109 4.88 -5.48 7.92
CA PRO A 109 6.16 -5.03 8.47
C PRO A 109 5.94 -4.05 9.64
N TYR A 110 6.81 -4.09 10.65
CA TYR A 110 6.72 -3.19 11.82
C TYR A 110 6.82 -1.72 11.41
N GLU A 111 7.48 -1.41 10.32
CA GLU A 111 7.67 -0.07 9.74
C GLU A 111 6.35 0.62 9.40
N MET A 112 5.27 -0.14 9.14
CA MET A 112 3.94 0.44 9.00
C MET A 112 3.48 1.18 10.26
N SER A 113 4.01 0.88 11.45
CA SER A 113 3.70 1.57 12.70
C SER A 113 3.93 3.09 12.67
N LYS A 114 4.74 3.58 11.72
CA LYS A 114 5.05 5.00 11.51
C LYS A 114 3.96 5.75 10.73
N LEU A 115 3.01 5.05 10.13
CA LEU A 115 1.97 5.62 9.26
C LEU A 115 0.79 6.19 10.07
N GLU A 116 1.07 7.07 11.04
CA GLU A 116 0.10 7.61 12.02
C GLU A 116 -1.06 8.40 11.38
N LYS A 117 -0.88 8.84 10.12
CA LYS A 117 -1.88 9.57 9.32
C LYS A 117 -2.87 8.67 8.60
N LEU A 118 -2.70 7.34 8.64
CA LEU A 118 -3.66 6.42 8.02
C LEU A 118 -5.07 6.64 8.57
N GLN A 119 -5.99 6.79 7.64
CA GLN A 119 -7.42 6.97 7.83
C GLN A 119 -8.19 5.75 7.34
N THR A 120 -7.70 5.14 6.27
CA THR A 120 -8.32 4.00 5.61
C THR A 120 -7.31 2.89 5.37
N ILE A 121 -7.64 1.68 5.80
CA ILE A 121 -6.89 0.46 5.48
C ILE A 121 -7.85 -0.55 4.85
N LYS A 122 -7.55 -1.03 3.65
CA LYS A 122 -8.35 -2.03 2.93
C LYS A 122 -7.48 -3.18 2.45
N PHE A 123 -7.44 -4.29 3.18
CA PHE A 123 -6.73 -5.50 2.73
C PHE A 123 -7.73 -6.58 2.36
N PHE A 124 -7.95 -6.77 1.08
CA PHE A 124 -8.92 -7.71 0.54
C PHE A 124 -8.20 -8.90 -0.08
N ASN A 125 -8.55 -10.12 0.32
CA ASN A 125 -8.00 -11.32 -0.28
C ASN A 125 -6.46 -11.33 -0.25
N THR A 126 -5.87 -11.14 0.94
CA THR A 126 -4.42 -11.10 1.12
C THR A 126 -3.84 -12.26 1.93
N SER A 127 -4.65 -13.19 2.42
CA SER A 127 -4.20 -14.30 3.29
C SER A 127 -3.59 -13.86 4.63
N LEU A 128 -3.96 -12.67 5.12
CA LEU A 128 -3.45 -12.15 6.39
C LEU A 128 -4.01 -12.97 7.57
N MET A 129 -3.13 -13.46 8.45
CA MET A 129 -3.54 -14.29 9.60
C MET A 129 -3.72 -13.51 10.91
N ILE A 130 -2.97 -12.43 11.08
CA ILE A 130 -2.98 -11.59 12.27
C ILE A 130 -2.77 -10.14 11.83
N PHE A 131 -3.55 -9.21 12.39
CA PHE A 131 -3.23 -7.80 12.32
C PHE A 131 -2.38 -7.41 13.55
N PRO A 132 -1.20 -6.78 13.39
CA PRO A 132 -0.28 -6.50 14.48
C PRO A 132 -0.75 -5.38 15.43
N ASP A 133 -0.24 -5.41 16.67
CA ASP A 133 -0.60 -4.48 17.76
C ASP A 133 -0.33 -3.00 17.42
N PHE A 134 0.55 -2.71 16.46
CA PHE A 134 0.79 -1.32 16.04
C PHE A 134 -0.42 -0.69 15.34
N ILE A 135 -1.51 -1.42 15.06
CA ILE A 135 -2.76 -0.81 14.60
C ILE A 135 -3.23 0.30 15.54
N GLY A 136 -2.96 0.16 16.84
CA GLY A 136 -3.26 1.17 17.85
C GLY A 136 -2.53 2.50 17.67
N ASN A 137 -1.46 2.54 16.85
CA ASN A 137 -0.74 3.78 16.50
C ASN A 137 -1.47 4.59 15.42
N PHE A 138 -2.40 3.99 14.69
CA PHE A 138 -3.17 4.68 13.64
C PHE A 138 -4.30 5.51 14.25
N LEU A 139 -3.94 6.57 14.97
CA LEU A 139 -4.88 7.43 15.72
C LEU A 139 -5.88 8.17 14.80
N SER A 140 -5.58 8.22 13.50
CA SER A 140 -6.47 8.80 12.48
C SER A 140 -7.38 7.78 11.79
N LEU A 141 -7.22 6.48 12.07
CA LEU A 141 -7.94 5.40 11.39
C LEU A 141 -9.43 5.50 11.65
N ASN A 142 -10.21 5.58 10.57
CA ASN A 142 -11.67 5.65 10.60
C ASN A 142 -12.34 4.43 9.94
N PHE A 143 -11.65 3.77 9.01
CA PHE A 143 -12.18 2.62 8.29
C PHE A 143 -11.12 1.51 8.15
N LEU A 144 -11.47 0.32 8.62
CA LEU A 144 -10.66 -0.89 8.50
C LEU A 144 -11.48 -1.98 7.77
N SER A 145 -11.06 -2.36 6.57
CA SER A 145 -11.69 -3.44 5.81
C SER A 145 -10.67 -4.54 5.57
N LEU A 146 -10.94 -5.74 6.09
CA LEU A 146 -10.08 -6.93 5.97
C LEU A 146 -10.83 -8.17 5.42
N PRO A 147 -11.66 -8.08 4.36
CA PRO A 147 -12.47 -9.21 3.94
C PRO A 147 -11.63 -10.29 3.25
N ASN A 148 -12.12 -11.53 3.29
CA ASN A 148 -11.48 -12.68 2.62
C ASN A 148 -10.02 -12.87 3.05
N ASN A 149 -9.74 -12.76 4.35
CA ASN A 149 -8.42 -13.09 4.91
C ASN A 149 -8.51 -14.35 5.77
N MET A 150 -7.42 -14.66 6.47
CA MET A 150 -7.30 -15.82 7.35
C MET A 150 -7.16 -15.38 8.81
N LEU A 151 -7.74 -14.22 9.16
CA LEU A 151 -7.59 -13.63 10.49
C LEU A 151 -8.09 -14.60 11.56
N THR A 152 -7.26 -14.80 12.59
CA THR A 152 -7.63 -15.61 13.77
C THR A 152 -8.08 -14.74 14.94
N SER A 153 -7.60 -13.51 15.00
CA SER A 153 -7.97 -12.51 16.00
C SER A 153 -7.74 -11.09 15.49
N LEU A 154 -8.27 -10.11 16.21
CA LEU A 154 -7.83 -8.71 16.12
C LEU A 154 -6.99 -8.37 17.36
N PRO A 155 -5.97 -7.50 17.22
CA PRO A 155 -5.14 -7.09 18.34
C PRO A 155 -5.94 -6.26 19.35
N THR A 156 -5.66 -6.45 20.64
CA THR A 156 -6.38 -5.73 21.71
C THR A 156 -6.19 -4.21 21.62
N THR A 157 -5.07 -3.75 21.04
CA THR A 157 -4.76 -2.33 20.83
C THR A 157 -5.67 -1.63 19.82
N ILE A 158 -6.54 -2.35 19.10
CA ILE A 158 -7.54 -1.72 18.22
C ILE A 158 -8.47 -0.76 18.98
N VAL A 159 -8.63 -0.95 20.29
CA VAL A 159 -9.38 -0.05 21.17
C VAL A 159 -8.78 1.36 21.25
N ASN A 160 -7.50 1.52 20.91
CA ASN A 160 -6.82 2.83 20.88
C ASN A 160 -7.23 3.67 19.67
N ASN A 161 -7.84 3.08 18.63
CA ASN A 161 -8.30 3.78 17.44
C ASN A 161 -9.62 4.52 17.71
N SER A 162 -9.58 5.59 18.50
CA SER A 162 -10.75 6.39 18.94
C SER A 162 -11.61 6.96 17.80
N LYS A 163 -11.05 7.07 16.59
CA LYS A 163 -11.74 7.55 15.39
C LYS A 163 -12.32 6.43 14.52
N LEU A 164 -12.07 5.16 14.84
CA LEU A 164 -12.56 4.03 14.06
C LEU A 164 -14.10 4.01 14.10
N ARG A 165 -14.73 3.97 12.92
CA ARG A 165 -16.18 4.01 12.75
C ARG A 165 -16.74 2.75 12.12
N GLN A 166 -15.95 2.08 11.29
CA GLN A 166 -16.39 0.92 10.55
C GLN A 166 -15.27 -0.11 10.46
N ILE A 167 -15.63 -1.37 10.74
CA ILE A 167 -14.76 -2.53 10.60
C ILE A 167 -15.50 -3.58 9.76
N GLU A 168 -14.87 -4.06 8.70
CA GLU A 168 -15.38 -5.14 7.85
C GLU A 168 -14.45 -6.35 7.92
N LEU A 169 -14.96 -7.47 8.42
CA LEU A 169 -14.19 -8.71 8.62
C LEU A 169 -14.85 -9.90 7.95
N SER A 170 -15.74 -9.67 6.99
CA SER A 170 -16.48 -10.75 6.32
C SER A 170 -15.52 -11.79 5.72
N ASN A 171 -15.93 -13.05 5.77
CA ASN A 171 -15.17 -14.18 5.22
C ASN A 171 -13.75 -14.32 5.82
N ASN A 172 -13.63 -14.21 7.14
CA ASN A 172 -12.47 -14.70 7.89
C ASN A 172 -12.88 -15.98 8.64
N PRO A 173 -12.64 -17.18 8.09
CA PRO A 173 -13.25 -18.43 8.58
C PRO A 173 -12.73 -18.88 9.96
N HIS A 174 -11.56 -18.38 10.38
CA HIS A 174 -10.94 -18.71 11.66
C HIS A 174 -11.08 -17.58 12.69
N LEU A 175 -11.76 -16.49 12.33
CA LEU A 175 -11.96 -15.37 13.25
C LEU A 175 -13.04 -15.76 14.24
N HIS A 176 -12.61 -16.12 15.45
CA HIS A 176 -13.53 -16.33 16.56
C HIS A 176 -13.98 -14.97 17.12
N SER A 177 -15.21 -14.92 17.66
CA SER A 177 -15.77 -13.71 18.23
C SER A 177 -14.82 -13.11 19.27
N ILE A 178 -14.56 -11.81 19.17
CA ILE A 178 -13.85 -11.01 20.16
C ILE A 178 -14.55 -11.24 21.52
N GLN A 179 -13.89 -11.91 22.45
CA GLN A 179 -14.38 -12.07 23.83
C GLN A 179 -14.09 -10.82 24.65
#